data_AF-A0A455VEU4-F1
#
_entry.id   AF-A0A455VEU4-F1
#
_cell.length_a   1.000
_cell.length_b   1.000
_cell.length_c   1.000
_cell.angle_alpha   90.00
_cell.angle_beta   90.00
_cell.angle_gamma   90.00
#
_symmetry.space_group_name_H-M   'P 1'
#
loop_
_entity.id
_entity.type
_entity.pdbx_description
1 polymer ?
#
loop_
_entity_poly.entity_id
_entity_poly.type
_entity_poly.pdbx_seq_one_letter_code
_entity_poly.pdbx_strand_id
1 'polypeptide(L)' 'MELDDAIWRRTKLGLWLDAAQQARVKTWLAKYTKRLSLVY' A
#
# COMPACT_ATOMS: atom_id res chain seq x y z
N MET A 1 -2.93 -7.92 1.10
CA MET A 1 -2.05 -7.58 -0.03
C MET A 1 -0.87 -6.83 0.52
N GLU A 2 0.36 -7.25 0.21
CA GLU A 2 1.58 -6.61 0.73
C GLU A 2 1.91 -5.32 -0.05
N LEU A 3 2.53 -4.35 0.64
CA LEU A 3 2.92 -3.05 0.10
C LEU A 3 3.81 -3.19 -1.14
N ASP A 4 4.73 -4.15 -1.10
CA ASP A 4 5.71 -4.40 -2.16
C ASP A 4 5.02 -4.83 -3.47
N ASP A 5 3.99 -5.67 -3.36
CA ASP A 5 3.20 -6.12 -4.51
C ASP A 5 2.42 -4.95 -5.16
N ALA A 6 1.91 -4.02 -4.35
CA ALA A 6 1.22 -2.83 -4.84
C ALA A 6 2.17 -1.81 -5.48
N ILE A 7 3.35 -1.58 -4.89
CA ILE A 7 4.29 -0.51 -5.27
C ILE A 7 5.29 -0.91 -6.36
N TRP A 8 5.58 -2.21 -6.51
CA TRP A 8 6.58 -2.69 -7.48
C TRP A 8 6.02 -3.63 -8.55
N ARG A 9 5.00 -4.44 -8.24
CA ARG A 9 4.42 -5.40 -9.19
C ARG A 9 3.22 -4.86 -9.95
N ARG A 10 2.35 -4.09 -9.29
CA ARG A 10 1.17 -3.46 -9.94
C ARG A 10 1.41 -2.05 -10.41
N THR A 11 2.24 -1.31 -9.69
CA THR A 11 2.68 0.04 -10.07
C THR A 11 4.19 0.09 -9.98
N LYS A 12 4.85 1.08 -10.60
CA LYS A 12 6.29 1.35 -10.41
C LYS A 12 6.52 2.59 -9.55
N LEU A 13 5.63 2.83 -8.59
CA LEU A 13 5.69 4.02 -7.75
C LEU A 13 6.90 4.03 -6.81
N GLY A 14 7.52 2.87 -6.57
CA GLY A 14 8.74 2.76 -5.77
C GLY A 14 9.95 3.51 -6.34
N LEU A 15 9.91 3.88 -7.63
CA LEU A 15 10.94 4.71 -8.27
C LEU A 15 10.79 6.22 -7.96
N TRP A 16 9.61 6.66 -7.51
CA TRP A 16 9.29 8.08 -7.30
C TRP A 16 8.84 8.39 -5.87
N LEU A 17 8.54 7.38 -5.07
CA LEU A 17 8.10 7.54 -3.68
C LEU A 17 9.26 7.45 -2.72
N ASP A 18 9.42 8.50 -1.92
CA ASP A 18 10.36 8.55 -0.81
C ASP A 18 9.90 7.68 0.37
N ALA A 19 10.81 7.35 1.30
CA ALA A 19 10.53 6.39 2.38
C ALA A 19 9.32 6.79 3.24
N ALA A 20 9.15 8.09 3.50
CA ALA A 20 8.00 8.63 4.23
C ALA A 20 6.68 8.44 3.47
N GLN A 21 6.70 8.54 2.14
CA GLN A 21 5.52 8.34 1.32
C GLN A 21 5.16 6.85 1.22
N GLN A 22 6.16 5.96 1.11
CA GLN A 22 5.94 4.52 1.17
C GLN A 22 5.32 4.08 2.50
N ALA A 23 5.76 4.67 3.63
CA ALA A 23 5.16 4.42 4.96
C ALA A 23 3.70 4.86 5.04
N ARG A 24 3.33 5.98 4.38
CA ARG A 24 1.94 6.44 4.30
C ARG A 24 1.08 5.49 3.46
N VAL A 25 1.60 4.99 2.34
CA VAL A 25 0.90 3.99 1.51
C VAL A 25 0.69 2.68 2.28
N LYS A 26 1.69 2.24 3.06
CA LYS A 26 1.57 1.08 3.97
C LYS A 26 0.43 1.25 4.96
N THR A 27 0.34 2.41 5.59
CA THR A 27 -0.70 2.74 6.55
C THR A 27 -2.09 2.77 5.90
N TRP A 28 -2.18 3.31 4.69
CA TRP A 28 -3.44 3.33 3.92
C TRP A 28 -3.89 1.92 3.51
N LEU A 29 -2.98 1.08 3.02
CA LEU A 29 -3.27 -0.32 2.66
C LEU A 29 -3.75 -1.14 3.87
N ALA A 30 -3.15 -0.94 5.04
CA ALA A 30 -3.58 -1.60 6.27
C ALA A 30 -5.02 -1.20 6.66
N LYS A 31 -5.35 0.10 6.59
CA LYS A 31 -6.70 0.61 6.84
C LYS A 31 -7.71 0.09 5.81
N TYR A 32 -7.33 0.06 4.53
CA TYR A 32 -8.20 -0.39 3.45
C TYR A 32 -8.49 -1.89 3.55
N THR A 33 -7.48 -2.71 3.84
CA THR A 33 -7.65 -4.16 4.06
C THR A 33 -8.57 -4.43 5.25
N LYS A 34 -8.40 -3.71 6.36
CA LYS A 34 -9.28 -3.81 7.54
C LYS A 34 -10.72 -3.40 7.23
N ARG A 35 -10.93 -2.40 6.36
CA ARG A 35 -12.28 -2.02 5.91
C ARG A 35 -12.89 -3.09 5.03
N LEU A 36 -12.13 -3.69 4.11
CA LEU A 36 -12.63 -4.76 3.24
C LEU A 36 -13.04 -5.99 4.05
N SER A 37 -12.25 -6.36 5.05
CA SER A 37 -12.56 -7.48 5.94
C SER A 37 -13.73 -7.22 6.90
N LEU A 38 -14.19 -5.98 7.01
CA LEU A 38 -15.36 -5.62 7.83
C LEU A 38 -16.65 -5.58 7.00
N VAL A 39 -16.54 -5.61 5.67
CA VAL A 39 -17.64 -5.48 4.72
C VAL A 39 -18.00 -6.84 4.08
N TYR A 40 -17.17 -7.86 4.28
CA TYR A 40 -17.40 -9.26 3.89
C TYR A 40 -17.60 -10.13 5.13
#